data_AF-A0A368LBA3-F1
#
_entry.id   AF-A0A368LBA3-F1
#
_cell.length_a   1.000
_cell.length_b   1.000
_cell.length_c   1.000
_cell.angle_alpha   90.00
_cell.angle_beta   90.00
_cell.angle_gamma   90.00
#
_symmetry.space_group_name_H-M   'P 1'
#
loop_
_entity.id
_entity.type
_entity.pdbx_description
1 polymer ?
#
loop_
_entity_poly.entity_id
_entity_poly.type
_entity_poly.pdbx_seq_one_letter_code
_entity_poly.pdbx_strand_id
1 'polypeptide(L)'
;MNARYLPDQFADSGWPSGTSAKKARFVNALIRFIDAGYPESQFTAALYDGLHNHGYFGFIAHYNRHGFYDEKFSTPARQEEFLSELRWACQRDYDSDRTDLWADVKTVLTDHFDQAPPALFTLTPTEHQP
;
A
#
# COMPACT_ATOMS: atom_id res chain seq x y z
N MET A 1 -13.64 4.30 -11.58
CA MET A 1 -12.62 4.76 -12.54
C MET A 1 -11.29 4.73 -11.79
N ASN A 2 -10.38 3.81 -12.09
CA ASN A 2 -9.10 3.79 -11.38
C ASN A 2 -8.25 4.94 -11.90
N ALA A 3 -8.20 6.02 -11.13
CA ALA A 3 -7.27 7.12 -11.37
C ALA A 3 -5.85 6.54 -11.40
N ARG A 4 -5.13 6.78 -12.50
CA ARG A 4 -3.73 6.38 -12.63
C ARG A 4 -2.87 7.55 -12.16
N TYR A 5 -2.05 7.30 -11.16
CA TYR A 5 -1.10 8.29 -10.66
C TYR A 5 0.07 8.46 -11.63
N LEU A 6 0.43 9.70 -11.94
CA LEU A 6 1.51 10.09 -12.83
C LEU A 6 2.75 10.52 -12.04
N PRO A 7 3.96 10.39 -12.61
CA PRO A 7 5.19 10.81 -11.95
C PRO A 7 5.15 12.26 -11.46
N ASP A 8 4.60 13.19 -12.24
CA ASP A 8 4.59 14.63 -11.91
C ASP A 8 3.77 14.98 -10.66
N GLN A 9 3.02 14.02 -10.10
CA GLN A 9 2.31 14.15 -8.83
C GLN A 9 3.20 13.84 -7.61
N PHE A 10 4.45 13.43 -7.83
CA PHE A 10 5.39 13.05 -6.77
C PHE A 10 6.67 13.88 -6.88
N ALA A 11 7.16 14.36 -5.74
CA ALA A 11 8.42 15.03 -5.62
C ALA A 11 9.57 14.03 -5.83
N ASP A 12 10.51 14.35 -6.72
CA ASP A 12 11.75 13.60 -6.81
C ASP A 12 12.61 13.90 -5.57
N SER A 13 13.04 12.85 -4.89
CA SER A 13 13.83 12.96 -3.67
C SER A 13 15.33 13.13 -3.90
N GLY A 14 15.81 13.02 -5.15
CA GLY A 14 17.23 13.01 -5.50
C GLY A 14 17.94 11.67 -5.26
N TRP A 15 17.24 10.68 -4.69
CA TRP A 15 17.76 9.33 -4.47
C TRP A 15 17.13 8.33 -5.45
N PRO A 16 17.87 7.33 -5.96
CA PRO A 16 17.33 6.32 -6.90
C PRO A 16 16.08 5.60 -6.39
N SER A 17 15.94 5.53 -5.07
CA SER A 17 14.88 4.82 -4.38
C SER A 17 13.62 5.67 -4.15
N GLY A 18 13.66 6.98 -4.43
CA GLY A 18 12.53 7.90 -4.31
C GLY A 18 12.38 8.82 -5.52
N THR A 19 12.63 8.30 -6.73
CA THR A 19 12.30 9.02 -7.96
C THR A 19 10.78 9.08 -8.15
N SER A 20 10.30 10.15 -8.76
CA SER A 20 8.86 10.37 -9.00
C SER A 20 8.21 9.22 -9.78
N ALA A 21 8.92 8.67 -10.77
CA ALA A 21 8.48 7.52 -11.55
C ALA A 21 8.37 6.23 -10.72
N LYS A 22 9.28 6.01 -9.76
CA LYS A 22 9.23 4.83 -8.87
C LYS A 22 8.05 4.92 -7.91
N LYS A 23 7.81 6.11 -7.36
CA LYS A 23 6.65 6.41 -6.49
C LYS A 23 5.32 6.17 -7.20
N ALA A 24 5.14 6.76 -8.38
CA ALA A 24 3.94 6.55 -9.19
C ALA A 24 3.70 5.08 -9.52
N ARG A 25 4.75 4.33 -9.91
CA ARG A 25 4.64 2.90 -10.18
C ARG A 25 4.22 2.11 -8.95
N PHE A 26 4.80 2.41 -7.80
CA PHE A 26 4.45 1.75 -6.54
C PHE A 26 2.99 1.98 -6.17
N VAL A 27 2.54 3.24 -6.12
CA VAL A 27 1.15 3.59 -5.73
C VAL A 27 0.14 2.89 -6.64
N ASN A 28 0.33 2.97 -7.95
CA ASN A 28 -0.54 2.31 -8.92
C ASN A 28 -0.54 0.78 -8.75
N ALA A 29 0.61 0.18 -8.47
CA ALA A 29 0.70 -1.26 -8.26
C ALA A 29 0.00 -1.68 -6.95
N LEU A 30 0.16 -0.90 -5.87
CA LEU A 30 -0.41 -1.21 -4.57
C LEU A 30 -1.94 -1.13 -4.60
N ILE A 31 -2.48 -0.04 -5.16
CA ILE A 31 -3.93 0.12 -5.31
C ILE A 31 -4.51 -0.99 -6.18
N ARG A 32 -3.89 -1.29 -7.32
CA ARG A 32 -4.35 -2.40 -8.18
C ARG A 32 -4.29 -3.76 -7.48
N PHE A 33 -3.28 -3.98 -6.64
CA PHE A 33 -3.15 -5.22 -5.87
C PHE A 33 -4.26 -5.34 -4.82
N ILE A 34 -4.58 -4.26 -4.11
CA ILE A 34 -5.67 -4.21 -3.13
C ILE A 34 -7.03 -4.37 -3.83
N ASP A 35 -7.31 -3.59 -4.88
CA ASP A 35 -8.56 -3.64 -5.64
C ASP A 35 -8.82 -5.01 -6.27
N ALA A 36 -7.76 -5.74 -6.63
CA ALA A 36 -7.86 -7.08 -7.20
C ALA A 36 -8.04 -8.19 -6.14
N GLY A 37 -8.12 -7.86 -4.85
CA GLY A 37 -8.28 -8.83 -3.77
C GLY A 37 -6.98 -9.55 -3.41
N TYR A 38 -5.85 -8.86 -3.46
CA TYR A 38 -4.53 -9.35 -3.03
C TYR A 38 -4.00 -10.60 -3.77
N PRO A 39 -4.09 -10.72 -5.10
CA PRO A 39 -3.62 -11.93 -5.80
C PRO A 39 -2.10 -12.08 -5.74
N GLU A 40 -1.60 -13.21 -5.25
CA GLU A 40 -0.15 -13.50 -5.13
C GLU A 40 0.62 -13.28 -6.45
N SER A 41 0.01 -13.62 -7.58
CA SER A 41 0.60 -13.41 -8.92
C SER A 41 0.91 -11.94 -9.25
N GLN A 42 0.23 -11.00 -8.59
CA GLN A 42 0.49 -9.56 -8.73
C GLN A 42 1.37 -9.01 -7.60
N PHE A 43 1.73 -9.82 -6.60
CA PHE A 43 2.68 -9.43 -5.55
C PHE A 43 4.12 -9.46 -6.07
N THR A 44 4.50 -8.37 -6.74
CA THR A 44 5.80 -8.22 -7.37
C THR A 44 6.91 -7.90 -6.36
N ALA A 45 8.17 -8.16 -6.74
CA ALA A 45 9.34 -7.75 -5.95
C ALA A 45 9.34 -6.23 -5.67
N ALA A 46 8.90 -5.41 -6.63
CA ALA A 46 8.83 -3.97 -6.45
C ALA A 46 7.80 -3.53 -5.38
N LEU A 47 6.69 -4.25 -5.24
CA LEU A 47 5.73 -4.02 -4.16
C LEU A 47 6.30 -4.42 -2.80
N TYR A 48 6.92 -5.60 -2.75
CA TYR A 48 7.61 -6.07 -1.55
C TYR A 48 8.70 -5.08 -1.11
N ASP A 49 9.57 -4.64 -2.01
CA ASP A 49 10.63 -3.65 -1.72
C ASP A 49 10.07 -2.33 -1.17
N GLY A 50 8.93 -1.89 -1.68
CA GLY A 50 8.27 -0.69 -1.19
C GLY A 50 7.68 -0.86 0.21
N LEU A 51 7.07 -2.01 0.50
CA LEU A 51 6.42 -2.28 1.80
C LEU A 51 7.42 -2.65 2.90
N HIS A 52 8.40 -3.50 2.59
CA HIS A 52 9.34 -4.01 3.59
C HIS A 52 10.34 -2.94 4.06
N ASN A 53 10.72 -2.01 3.17
CA ASN A 53 11.84 -1.12 3.43
C ASN A 53 11.52 -0.16 4.59
N HIS A 54 12.40 -0.14 5.59
CA HIS A 54 12.25 0.57 6.87
C HIS A 54 12.18 2.11 6.72
N GLY A 55 12.40 2.65 5.52
CA GLY A 55 12.24 4.07 5.20
C GLY A 55 10.92 4.46 4.55
N TYR A 56 10.06 3.51 4.15
CA TYR A 56 8.82 3.80 3.40
C TYR A 56 7.59 3.46 4.21
N PHE A 57 7.44 2.19 4.59
CA PHE A 57 6.36 1.72 5.44
C PHE A 57 6.86 0.85 6.60
N GLY A 58 8.02 0.21 6.44
CA GLY A 58 8.67 -0.53 7.52
C GLY A 58 7.87 -1.72 8.02
N PHE A 59 7.09 -2.37 7.14
CA PHE A 59 6.48 -3.66 7.44
C PHE A 59 7.59 -4.72 7.54
N ILE A 60 8.06 -4.99 8.75
CA ILE A 60 9.06 -6.05 8.98
C ILE A 60 8.31 -7.36 9.15
N ALA A 61 8.09 -8.08 8.05
CA ALA A 61 7.53 -9.43 8.08
C ALA A 61 8.32 -10.33 7.11
N HIS A 62 9.18 -11.19 7.67
CA HIS A 62 10.00 -12.20 6.97
C HIS A 62 10.94 -11.70 5.84
N TYR A 63 12.16 -12.24 5.77
CA TYR A 63 13.19 -11.76 4.84
C TYR A 63 12.98 -12.13 3.35
N ASN A 64 11.84 -12.72 2.99
CA ASN A 64 11.53 -13.06 1.60
C ASN A 64 10.07 -12.74 1.25
N ARG A 65 9.85 -12.48 -0.04
CA ARG A 65 8.57 -12.07 -0.59
C ARG A 65 7.42 -13.05 -0.32
N HIS A 66 7.65 -14.36 -0.40
CA HIS A 66 6.58 -15.35 -0.16
C HIS A 66 6.18 -15.38 1.32
N GLY A 67 7.14 -15.33 2.23
CA GLY A 67 6.87 -15.25 3.67
C GLY A 67 6.15 -13.97 4.06
N PHE A 68 6.52 -12.84 3.45
CA PHE A 68 5.78 -11.59 3.63
C PHE A 68 4.34 -11.72 3.13
N TYR A 69 4.16 -12.29 1.94
CA TYR A 69 2.83 -12.47 1.37
C TYR A 69 1.95 -13.35 2.25
N ASP A 70 2.48 -14.48 2.70
CA ASP A 70 1.73 -15.37 3.58
C ASP A 70 1.34 -14.64 4.86
N GLU A 71 2.28 -13.97 5.52
CA GLU A 71 2.03 -13.29 6.80
C GLU A 71 1.02 -12.14 6.71
N LYS A 72 1.01 -11.39 5.60
CA LYS A 72 0.18 -10.18 5.47
C LYS A 72 -1.08 -10.36 4.63
N PHE A 73 -1.16 -11.38 3.77
CA PHE A 73 -2.23 -11.46 2.77
C PHE A 73 -2.90 -12.83 2.62
N SER A 74 -2.43 -13.91 3.28
CA SER A 74 -2.98 -15.26 3.03
C SER A 74 -4.39 -15.51 3.56
N THR A 75 -4.90 -14.63 4.44
CA THR A 75 -6.27 -14.72 4.97
C THR A 75 -6.96 -13.36 4.91
N PRO A 76 -8.31 -13.32 4.84
CA PRO A 76 -9.06 -12.06 4.90
C PRO A 76 -8.72 -11.22 6.14
N ALA A 77 -8.59 -11.85 7.31
CA ALA A 77 -8.23 -11.15 8.55
C ALA A 77 -6.84 -10.48 8.46
N ARG A 78 -5.86 -11.14 7.85
CA ARG A 78 -4.52 -10.56 7.62
C ARG A 78 -4.56 -9.40 6.64
N GLN A 79 -5.39 -9.49 5.60
CA GLN A 79 -5.59 -8.41 4.63
C GLN A 79 -6.21 -7.16 5.28
N GLU A 80 -7.22 -7.35 6.14
CA GLU A 80 -7.86 -6.29 6.92
C GLU A 80 -6.86 -5.63 7.90
N GLU A 81 -6.08 -6.44 8.62
CA GLU A 81 -5.03 -5.97 9.52
C GLU A 81 -3.98 -5.15 8.75
N PHE A 82 -3.47 -5.68 7.63
CA PHE A 82 -2.53 -4.97 6.77
C PHE A 82 -3.09 -3.62 6.31
N LEU A 83 -4.34 -3.57 5.88
CA LEU A 83 -4.95 -2.32 5.41
C LEU A 83 -5.05 -1.29 6.55
N SER A 84 -5.40 -1.75 7.76
CA SER A 84 -5.43 -0.91 8.95
C SER A 84 -4.05 -0.35 9.30
N GLU A 85 -3.02 -1.21 9.33
CA GLU A 85 -1.63 -0.81 9.56
C GLU A 85 -1.13 0.17 8.47
N LEU A 86 -1.47 -0.08 7.21
CA LEU A 86 -1.11 0.78 6.08
C LEU A 86 -1.73 2.17 6.23
N ARG A 87 -3.01 2.25 6.57
CA ARG A 87 -3.71 3.53 6.83
C ARG A 87 -3.07 4.27 7.99
N TRP A 88 -2.80 3.57 9.09
CA TRP A 88 -2.12 4.16 10.24
C TRP A 88 -0.73 4.69 9.88
N ALA A 89 0.05 3.93 9.11
CA ALA A 89 1.38 4.35 8.65
C ALA A 89 1.30 5.59 7.73
N CYS A 90 0.29 5.68 6.85
CA CYS A 90 0.09 6.85 6.00
C CYS A 90 -0.31 8.09 6.82
N GLN A 91 -1.17 7.93 7.83
CA GLN A 91 -1.66 9.01 8.68
C GLN A 91 -0.61 9.53 9.67
N ARG A 92 0.18 8.64 10.28
CA ARG A 92 1.20 9.03 11.27
C ARG A 92 2.21 10.03 10.69
N ASP A 93 2.53 9.88 9.42
CA ASP A 93 3.53 10.71 8.75
C ASP A 93 2.90 11.88 7.96
N TYR A 94 1.56 11.93 7.83
CA TYR A 94 0.82 13.05 7.22
C TYR A 94 0.95 14.35 8.01
N ASP A 95 1.18 14.27 9.34
CA ASP A 95 1.28 15.40 10.26
C ASP A 95 2.74 15.70 10.70
N SER A 96 3.72 15.17 9.95
CA SER A 96 5.14 15.32 10.29
C SER A 96 5.83 16.35 9.40
N ASP A 97 6.53 17.33 9.99
CA ASP A 97 7.48 18.23 9.30
C ASP A 97 8.69 17.48 8.67
N ARG A 98 8.74 16.15 8.81
CA ARG A 98 9.75 15.32 8.16
C ARG A 98 9.43 15.20 6.68
N THR A 99 10.26 15.84 5.85
CA THR A 99 10.37 15.56 4.42
C THR A 99 10.99 14.18 4.20
N ASP A 100 10.34 13.13 4.69
CA ASP A 100 10.76 11.77 4.37
C ASP A 100 10.66 11.54 2.85
N LEU A 101 11.43 10.59 2.34
CA LEU A 101 11.58 10.39 0.90
C LEU A 101 10.24 10.10 0.19
N TRP A 102 9.17 9.71 0.91
CA TRP A 102 7.93 9.14 0.37
C TRP A 102 6.66 9.77 1.00
N ALA A 103 6.74 10.97 1.60
CA ALA A 103 5.62 11.62 2.28
C ALA A 103 4.46 11.94 1.32
N ASP A 104 4.79 12.32 0.09
CA ASP A 104 3.85 12.51 -1.01
C ASP A 104 3.10 11.21 -1.39
N VAL A 105 3.79 10.06 -1.35
CA VAL A 105 3.15 8.74 -1.53
C VAL A 105 2.14 8.46 -0.43
N LYS A 106 2.49 8.72 0.83
CA LYS A 106 1.58 8.50 1.98
C LYS A 106 0.36 9.42 1.90
N THR A 107 0.56 10.69 1.57
CA THR A 107 -0.52 11.66 1.35
C THR A 107 -1.48 11.18 0.27
N VAL A 108 -0.94 10.79 -0.88
CA VAL A 108 -1.74 10.29 -2.00
C VAL A 108 -2.53 9.02 -1.64
N LEU A 109 -1.93 8.11 -0.86
CA LEU A 109 -2.62 6.89 -0.40
C LEU A 109 -3.71 7.21 0.62
N THR A 110 -3.47 8.13 1.56
CA THR A 110 -4.49 8.61 2.50
C THR A 110 -5.68 9.18 1.75
N ASP A 111 -5.45 10.13 0.83
CA ASP A 111 -6.51 10.73 0.01
C ASP A 111 -7.28 9.66 -0.77
N HIS A 112 -6.56 8.68 -1.35
CA HIS A 112 -7.19 7.59 -2.08
C HIS A 112 -8.12 6.75 -1.19
N PHE A 113 -7.67 6.39 0.00
CA PHE A 113 -8.45 5.56 0.92
C PHE A 113 -9.64 6.31 1.54
N ASP A 114 -9.54 7.63 1.71
CA ASP A 114 -10.63 8.47 2.21
C ASP A 114 -11.72 8.71 1.14
N GLN A 115 -11.32 8.77 -0.15
CA GLN A 115 -12.25 8.96 -1.27
C GLN A 115 -12.84 7.65 -1.81
N ALA A 116 -12.24 6.50 -1.50
CA ALA A 116 -12.77 5.20 -1.91
C ALA A 116 -14.10 4.92 -1.18
N PRO A 117 -15.22 4.66 -1.89
CA PRO A 117 -16.48 4.37 -1.23
C PRO A 117 -16.34 3.14 -0.32
N PRO A 118 -16.95 3.13 0.88
CA PRO A 118 -16.81 2.04 1.86
C PRO A 118 -17.23 0.65 1.34
N ALA A 119 -17.90 0.59 0.18
CA ALA A 119 -18.38 -0.63 -0.46
C ALA A 119 -17.28 -1.53 -1.07
N LEU A 120 -16.04 -1.06 -1.26
CA LEU A 120 -14.91 -1.93 -1.61
C LEU A 120 -14.38 -2.73 -0.40
N PHE A 121 -14.86 -2.41 0.82
CA PHE A 121 -14.36 -2.96 2.08
C PHE A 121 -15.37 -3.83 2.82
N THR A 122 -16.57 -4.04 2.28
CA THR A 122 -17.49 -5.05 2.79
C THR A 122 -17.17 -6.39 2.14
N LEU A 123 -16.23 -7.13 2.71
CA LEU A 123 -16.31 -8.58 2.65
C LEU A 123 -17.63 -8.95 3.32
N THR A 124 -18.65 -9.28 2.51
CA THR A 124 -19.87 -9.88 3.04
C THR A 124 -19.44 -11.13 3.81
N PRO A 125 -19.67 -11.22 5.14
CA PRO A 125 -19.54 -12.50 5.80
C PRO A 125 -20.58 -13.41 5.16
N THR A 126 -20.12 -14.48 4.51
CA THR A 126 -21.01 -15.53 4.01
C THR A 126 -21.83 -16.03 5.19
N GLU A 127 -23.09 -15.61 5.26
CA GLU A 127 -24.07 -16.15 6.18
C GLU A 127 -24.08 -17.68 6.01
N HIS A 128 -23.58 -18.39 7.02
CA HIS A 128 -24.01 -19.76 7.26
C HIS A 128 -25.45 -19.67 7.71
N GLN A 129 -26.38 -19.87 6.78
CA GLN A 129 -27.77 -20.14 7.11
C GLN A 129 -27.89 -21.52 7.79
N PRO A 130 -28.81 -21.66 8.77
CA PRO A 130 -28.97 -22.86 9.60
C PRO A 130 -29.52 -24.07 8.85
#